data_AF-A0A3M0XIW3-F1
#
_entry.id   AF-A0A3M0XIW3-F1
#
_cell.length_a   1.000
_cell.length_b   1.000
_cell.length_c   1.000
_cell.angle_alpha   90.00
_cell.angle_beta   90.00
_cell.angle_gamma   90.00
#
_symmetry.space_group_name_H-M   'P 1'
#
loop_
_entity.id
_entity.type
_entity.pdbx_description
1 polymer ?
#
loop_
_entity_poly.entity_id
_entity_poly.type
_entity_poly.pdbx_seq_one_letter_code
_entity_poly.pdbx_strand_id
1 'polypeptide(L)'
;MRDYMSTLSFQQALEKIWELISYTNRYIDHNAPWALAKDPEKKERLNTVLYSATEALRFLCLYLNPFMPLAMQRLWEQLGQESSVYNVNILEQAKWGGLKPHTKVEKGKQLFPRIQK
;
A
#
# COMPACT_ATOMS: atom_id res chain seq x y z
N MET A 1 10.77 -9.25 -10.26
CA MET A 1 10.85 -8.87 -8.82
C MET A 1 11.58 -9.93 -8.00
N ARG A 2 11.29 -11.22 -8.21
CA ARG A 2 12.03 -12.36 -7.61
C ARG A 2 13.51 -12.42 -8.03
N ASP A 3 13.83 -12.06 -9.27
CA ASP A 3 15.20 -12.18 -9.82
C ASP A 3 16.16 -11.06 -9.43
N TYR A 4 15.68 -9.97 -8.82
CA TYR A 4 16.51 -8.83 -8.39
C TYR A 4 16.95 -8.91 -6.92
N MET A 5 16.25 -9.69 -6.10
CA MET A 5 16.63 -9.89 -4.69
C MET A 5 17.78 -10.88 -4.52
N SER A 6 18.05 -11.74 -5.52
CA SER A 6 19.17 -12.69 -5.52
C SER A 6 20.50 -12.10 -6.00
N THR A 7 20.48 -10.87 -6.54
CA THR A 7 21.65 -10.20 -7.16
C THR A 7 22.13 -8.96 -6.38
N LEU A 8 21.79 -8.82 -5.08
CA LEU A 8 22.18 -7.68 -4.24
C LEU A 8 21.83 -6.29 -4.82
N SER A 9 20.89 -6.23 -5.77
CA SER A 9 20.54 -5.00 -6.50
C SER A 9 19.41 -4.24 -5.79
N PHE A 10 19.66 -3.83 -4.54
CA PHE A 10 18.70 -3.06 -3.72
C PHE A 10 18.20 -1.80 -4.43
N GLN A 11 19.05 -1.16 -5.24
CA GLN A 11 18.69 0.00 -6.03
C GLN A 11 17.60 -0.31 -7.07
N GLN A 12 17.76 -1.40 -7.83
CA GLN A 12 16.76 -1.82 -8.82
C GLN A 12 15.44 -2.23 -8.15
N ALA A 13 15.52 -2.88 -6.98
CA ALA A 13 14.33 -3.18 -6.20
C ALA A 13 13.60 -1.89 -5.76
N LEU A 14 14.33 -0.89 -5.29
CA LEU A 14 13.76 0.39 -4.89
C LEU A 14 13.16 1.16 -6.08
N GLU A 15 13.80 1.12 -7.25
CA GLU A 15 13.26 1.67 -8.50
C GLU A 15 11.91 1.04 -8.86
N LYS A 16 11.78 -0.29 -8.76
CA LYS A 16 10.51 -0.99 -9.00
C LYS A 16 9.43 -0.66 -7.96
N ILE A 17 9.82 -0.45 -6.71
CA ILE A 17 8.90 0.03 -5.68
C ILE A 17 8.42 1.45 -6.01
N TRP A 18 9.30 2.34 -6.44
CA TRP A 18 8.94 3.70 -6.88
C TRP A 18 8.02 3.71 -8.10
N GLU A 19 8.21 2.80 -9.04
CA GLU A 19 7.27 2.60 -10.17
C GLU A 19 5.86 2.25 -9.66
N LEU A 20 5.76 1.34 -8.67
CA LEU A 20 4.48 0.97 -8.06
C LEU A 20 3.83 2.13 -7.30
N ILE A 21 4.61 2.92 -6.54
CA ILE A 21 4.12 4.14 -5.88
C ILE A 21 3.56 5.11 -6.91
N SER A 22 4.31 5.37 -7.98
CA SER A 22 3.93 6.29 -9.04
C SER A 22 2.66 5.83 -9.77
N TYR A 23 2.56 4.53 -10.05
CA TYR A 23 1.37 3.93 -10.65
C TYR A 23 0.15 4.06 -9.73
N THR A 24 0.31 3.78 -8.44
CA THR A 24 -0.77 3.89 -7.45
C THR A 24 -1.28 5.32 -7.32
N ASN A 25 -0.37 6.31 -7.29
CA ASN A 25 -0.76 7.72 -7.29
C ASN A 25 -1.54 8.10 -8.55
N ARG A 26 -1.03 7.74 -9.75
CA ARG A 26 -1.75 7.99 -11.01
C ARG A 26 -3.11 7.31 -11.05
N TYR A 27 -3.23 6.10 -10.51
CA TYR A 27 -4.50 5.39 -10.41
C TYR A 27 -5.51 6.16 -9.55
N ILE A 28 -5.10 6.64 -8.38
CA ILE A 28 -5.95 7.46 -7.49
C ILE A 28 -6.36 8.75 -8.19
N ASP A 29 -5.42 9.46 -8.81
CA ASP A 29 -5.67 10.74 -9.48
C ASP A 29 -6.64 10.57 -10.67
N HIS A 30 -6.41 9.55 -11.51
CA HIS A 30 -7.25 9.28 -12.67
C HIS A 30 -8.68 8.90 -12.27
N ASN A 31 -8.85 8.14 -11.19
CA ASN A 31 -10.17 7.71 -10.74
C ASN A 31 -10.88 8.75 -9.86
N ALA A 32 -10.14 9.74 -9.33
CA ALA A 32 -10.65 10.83 -8.50
C ALA A 32 -11.71 10.36 -7.46
N PRO A 33 -11.34 9.51 -6.48
CA PRO A 33 -12.30 8.91 -5.55
C PRO A 33 -13.09 9.95 -4.74
N TRP A 34 -12.52 11.13 -4.49
CA TRP A 34 -13.23 12.26 -3.86
C TRP A 34 -14.39 12.79 -4.70
N ALA A 35 -14.35 12.64 -6.03
CA ALA A 35 -15.45 12.98 -6.92
C ALA A 35 -16.48 11.84 -6.97
N LEU A 36 -16.02 10.58 -7.03
CA LEU A 36 -16.90 9.41 -6.96
C LEU A 36 -17.70 9.37 -5.65
N ALA A 37 -17.09 9.76 -4.53
CA ALA A 37 -17.74 9.80 -3.22
C ALA A 37 -18.90 10.79 -3.10
N LYS A 38 -19.03 11.74 -4.03
CA LYS A 38 -20.14 12.71 -4.05
C LYS A 38 -21.39 12.15 -4.70
N ASP A 39 -21.29 11.03 -5.42
CA ASP A 39 -22.37 10.43 -6.19
C ASP A 39 -22.70 9.02 -5.64
N PRO A 40 -23.85 8.85 -4.95
CA PRO A 40 -24.27 7.56 -4.41
C PRO A 40 -24.35 6.43 -5.44
N GLU A 41 -24.68 6.74 -6.69
CA GLU A 41 -24.79 5.75 -7.78
C GLU A 41 -23.41 5.19 -8.17
N LYS A 42 -22.33 5.93 -7.87
CA LYS A 42 -20.95 5.51 -8.15
C LYS A 42 -20.29 4.76 -6.99
N LYS A 43 -21.06 4.40 -5.95
CA LYS A 43 -20.54 3.74 -4.74
C LYS A 43 -19.79 2.45 -5.03
N GLU A 44 -20.27 1.62 -5.97
CA GLU A 44 -19.58 0.38 -6.33
C GLU A 44 -18.20 0.66 -6.93
N ARG A 45 -18.13 1.61 -7.88
CA ARG A 45 -16.86 2.02 -8.49
C ARG A 45 -15.91 2.60 -7.45
N LEU A 46 -16.41 3.44 -6.54
CA LEU A 46 -15.62 3.97 -5.43
C LEU A 46 -15.02 2.85 -4.59
N ASN A 47 -15.79 1.83 -4.23
CA ASN A 47 -15.31 0.69 -3.45
C ASN A 47 -14.19 -0.05 -4.17
N THR A 48 -14.32 -0.30 -5.49
CA THR A 48 -13.27 -0.93 -6.28
C THR A 48 -11.98 -0.11 -6.29
N VAL A 49 -12.10 1.22 -6.44
CA VAL A 49 -10.96 2.14 -6.47
C VAL A 49 -10.25 2.16 -5.12
N LEU A 50 -11.01 2.27 -4.02
CA LEU A 50 -10.45 2.27 -2.68
C LEU A 50 -9.79 0.93 -2.34
N TYR A 51 -10.42 -0.20 -2.69
CA TYR A 51 -9.84 -1.52 -2.47
C TYR A 51 -8.53 -1.70 -3.25
N SER A 52 -8.49 -1.27 -4.51
CA SER A 52 -7.29 -1.38 -5.33
C SER A 52 -6.15 -0.51 -4.79
N ALA A 53 -6.46 0.69 -4.29
CA ALA A 53 -5.49 1.58 -3.68
C ALA A 53 -4.95 1.04 -2.35
N THR A 54 -5.81 0.51 -1.48
CA THR A 54 -5.38 -0.07 -0.19
C THR A 54 -4.62 -1.37 -0.39
N GLU A 55 -4.99 -2.19 -1.37
CA GLU A 55 -4.25 -3.41 -1.70
C GLU A 55 -2.86 -3.06 -2.24
N ALA A 56 -2.73 -2.04 -3.10
CA ALA A 56 -1.42 -1.54 -3.52
C ALA A 56 -0.56 -1.06 -2.33
N LEU A 57 -1.16 -0.36 -1.35
CA LEU A 57 -0.49 0.02 -0.11
C LEU A 57 -0.03 -1.20 0.71
N ARG A 58 -0.82 -2.28 0.75
CA ARG A 58 -0.43 -3.54 1.40
C ARG A 58 0.83 -4.13 0.76
N PHE A 59 0.91 -4.16 -0.57
CA PHE A 59 2.12 -4.59 -1.28
C PHE A 59 3.31 -3.67 -0.97
N LEU A 60 3.10 -2.36 -0.92
CA LEU A 60 4.14 -1.41 -0.53
C LEU A 60 4.66 -1.67 0.89
N CYS A 61 3.78 -1.99 1.85
CA CYS A 61 4.21 -2.43 3.19
C CYS A 61 5.18 -3.61 3.12
N LEU A 62 4.84 -4.66 2.35
CA LEU A 62 5.67 -5.86 2.25
C LEU A 62 7.04 -5.56 1.64
N TYR A 63 7.09 -4.77 0.56
CA TYR A 63 8.33 -4.52 -0.18
C TYR A 63 9.22 -3.45 0.45
N LEU A 64 8.65 -2.45 1.13
CA LEU A 64 9.41 -1.40 1.80
C LEU A 64 9.81 -1.77 3.23
N ASN A 65 9.26 -2.85 3.79
CA ASN A 65 9.56 -3.26 5.16
C ASN A 65 11.08 -3.41 5.45
N PRO A 66 11.92 -3.98 4.56
CA PRO A 66 13.36 -4.07 4.79
C PRO A 66 14.08 -2.71 4.85
N PHE A 67 13.47 -1.65 4.30
CA PHE A 67 14.06 -0.32 4.21
C PHE A 67 13.52 0.64 5.28
N MET A 68 12.24 0.53 5.60
CA MET A 68 11.53 1.44 6.51
C MET A 68 10.56 0.69 7.44
N PRO A 69 11.07 -0.23 8.29
CA PRO A 69 10.23 -1.17 9.05
C PRO A 69 9.20 -0.48 9.94
N LEU A 70 9.62 0.55 10.69
CA LEU A 70 8.74 1.28 11.61
C LEU A 70 7.58 2.00 10.88
N ALA A 71 7.85 2.57 9.70
CA ALA A 71 6.82 3.23 8.92
C ALA A 71 5.85 2.21 8.29
N MET A 72 6.37 1.07 7.83
CA MET A 72 5.56 0.02 7.22
C MET A 72 4.68 -0.68 8.26
N GLN A 73 5.17 -0.90 9.48
CA GLN A 73 4.34 -1.41 10.58
C GLN A 73 3.19 -0.45 10.90
N ARG A 74 3.44 0.86 10.95
CA ARG A 74 2.38 1.86 11.16
C ARG A 74 1.36 1.88 10.02
N LEU A 75 1.80 1.77 8.77
CA LEU A 75 0.89 1.70 7.62
C LEU A 75 0.08 0.39 7.66
N TRP A 76 0.70 -0.72 8.04
CA TRP A 76 0.04 -2.02 8.20
C TRP A 76 -1.10 -1.97 9.23
N GLU A 77 -0.86 -1.34 10.38
CA GLU A 77 -1.88 -1.08 11.39
C GLU A 77 -3.00 -0.16 10.87
N GLN A 78 -2.65 0.90 10.12
CA GLN A 78 -3.64 1.80 9.50
C GLN A 78 -4.52 1.08 8.47
N LEU A 79 -4.00 0.03 7.82
CA LEU A 79 -4.77 -0.86 6.93
C LEU A 79 -5.63 -1.88 7.70
N GLY A 80 -5.72 -1.78 9.03
CA GLY A 80 -6.55 -2.64 9.87
C GLY A 80 -6.04 -4.07 10.00
N GLN A 81 -4.74 -4.30 9.79
CA GLN A 81 -4.13 -5.62 9.92
C GLN A 81 -3.73 -5.88 11.38
N GLU A 82 -4.18 -7.00 11.93
CA GLU A 82 -3.99 -7.34 13.36
C GLU A 82 -2.58 -7.88 13.67
N SER A 83 -1.91 -8.48 12.69
CA SER A 83 -0.57 -9.01 12.84
C SER A 83 0.51 -7.94 12.60
N SER A 84 1.76 -8.25 12.94
CA SER A 84 2.88 -7.42 12.51
C SER A 84 3.30 -7.74 11.08
N VAL A 85 3.62 -6.70 10.31
CA VAL A 85 4.21 -6.85 8.96
C VAL A 85 5.53 -7.64 8.99
N TYR A 86 6.23 -7.64 10.13
CA TYR A 86 7.49 -8.38 10.31
C TYR A 86 7.30 -9.90 10.30
N ASN A 87 6.10 -10.38 10.64
CA ASN A 87 5.78 -11.80 10.69
C ASN A 87 5.21 -12.33 9.37
N VAL A 88 5.18 -11.49 8.33
CA VAL A 88 4.56 -11.82 7.05
C VAL A 88 5.60 -12.44 6.12
N ASN A 89 5.35 -13.67 5.69
CA ASN A 89 6.11 -14.28 4.60
C ASN A 89 5.70 -13.65 3.26
N ILE A 90 6.56 -12.78 2.72
CA ILE A 90 6.32 -12.06 1.46
C ILE A 90 6.02 -13.03 0.31
N LEU A 91 6.69 -14.18 0.25
CA LEU A 91 6.50 -15.15 -0.86
C LEU A 91 5.10 -15.77 -0.87
N GLU A 92 4.49 -15.92 0.30
CA GLU A 92 3.14 -16.48 0.44
C GLU A 92 2.06 -15.40 0.30
N GLN A 93 2.38 -14.18 0.74
CA GLN A 93 1.42 -13.10 0.96
C GLN A 93 1.45 -12.02 -0.14
N ALA A 94 2.42 -12.05 -1.05
CA ALA A 94 2.46 -11.22 -2.25
C ALA A 94 1.49 -11.72 -3.35
N LYS A 95 0.25 -12.04 -2.97
CA LYS A 95 -0.85 -12.36 -3.88
C LYS A 95 -1.91 -11.28 -3.78
N TRP A 96 -2.49 -10.90 -4.91
CA TRP A 96 -3.57 -9.91 -4.93
C TRP A 96 -4.80 -10.48 -4.21
N GLY A 97 -5.51 -9.61 -3.50
CA GLY A 97 -6.69 -9.99 -2.73
C GLY A 97 -6.38 -10.36 -1.28
N GLY A 98 -5.23 -9.90 -0.74
CA GLY A 98 -4.82 -10.21 0.62
C GLY A 98 -5.62 -9.44 1.70
N LEU A 99 -6.15 -8.26 1.35
CA LEU A 99 -7.07 -7.54 2.22
C LEU A 99 -8.45 -8.19 2.22
N LYS A 100 -8.93 -8.55 3.42
CA LYS A 100 -10.32 -8.97 3.62
C LYS A 100 -11.25 -7.78 3.35
N PRO A 101 -12.28 -7.92 2.50
CA PRO A 101 -13.31 -6.90 2.36
C PRO A 101 -13.94 -6.55 3.71
N HIS A 102 -14.35 -5.30 3.89
CA HIS A 102 -14.89 -4.75 5.14
C HIS A 102 -13.92 -4.63 6.31
N THR A 103 -12.62 -4.91 6.14
CA THR A 103 -11.62 -4.52 7.12
C THR A 103 -11.66 -3.01 7.34
N LYS A 104 -11.84 -2.59 8.59
CA LYS A 104 -11.88 -1.18 8.98
C LYS A 104 -10.47 -0.62 8.97
N VAL A 105 -10.26 0.45 8.20
CA VAL A 105 -9.01 1.22 8.24
C VAL A 105 -9.00 2.12 9.47
N GLU A 106 -7.84 2.28 10.08
CA GLU A 106 -7.64 3.13 11.24
C GLU A 106 -6.90 4.39 10.83
N LYS A 107 -7.43 5.55 11.24
CA LYS A 107 -6.78 6.83 10.97
C LYS A 107 -5.58 6.97 11.89
N GLY A 108 -4.39 6.77 11.37
CA GLY A 108 -3.15 6.93 12.12
C GLY A 108 -2.53 8.32 12.01
N LYS A 109 -1.40 8.48 12.68
CA LYS A 109 -0.53 9.66 12.52
C LYS A 109 0.07 9.66 11.11
N GLN A 110 0.40 10.85 10.62
CA GLN A 110 1.14 11.00 9.36
C GLN A 110 2.42 10.16 9.40
N LEU A 111 2.62 9.30 8.40
CA LEU A 111 3.75 8.37 8.35
C LEU A 111 5.09 9.09 8.24
N PHE A 112 5.13 10.13 7.41
CA PHE A 112 6.32 10.96 7.16
C PHE A 112 5.95 12.44 7.34
N PRO A 113 6.12 13.00 8.55
CA PRO A 113 5.94 14.42 8.81
C PRO A 113 6.87 15.26 7.94
N ARG A 114 6.42 16.45 7.51
CA ARG A 114 7.30 17.39 6.81
C ARG A 114 8.39 17.88 7.76
N ILE A 115 9.64 17.91 7.30
CA ILE A 115 10.73 18.55 8.02
C ILE A 115 10.45 20.05 8.00
N GLN A 116 10.20 20.64 9.17
CA GLN A 116 10.13 22.09 9.33
C GLN A 116 11.58 22.60 9.32
N LYS A 117 11.86 23.55 8.43
CA LYS A 117 13.13 24.29 8.42
C LYS A 117 13.15 25.32 9.54
#